data_AF-A0AAD7UGY2-F1
#
_entry.id   AF-A0AAD7UGY2-F1
#
_cell.length_a   1.000
_cell.length_b   1.000
_cell.length_c   1.000
_cell.angle_alpha   90.00
_cell.angle_beta   90.00
_cell.angle_gamma   90.00
#
_symmetry.space_group_name_H-M   'P 1'
#
loop_
_entity.id
_entity.type
_entity.pdbx_description
1 polymer ?
#
loop_
_entity_poly.entity_id
_entity_poly.type
_entity_poly.pdbx_seq_one_letter_code
_entity_poly.pdbx_strand_id
1 'polypeptide(L)'
;MRRRRAAASHAVASFKMPRAAQRRSAALAWCERRGAWSQALAILRRMEADTSAYNAAMGACRRANRWKQALSLLDEMPESLVTQKTLRTAIAACEQGGQWRRGLELLRRAPCVANYNSVVAACEAAGEEAAAEAALERGLGLYEVWTEQGELDLHDMSVPVARTLVRLVVRDTVRWPKGRYFHDPYLMGDLVIITGRGHRSEAKRPLIKPAILRLLASIPHLRFRVHPRNPGRVVVDDASLLAYARRTSWKARFRDLVPLARYAFLLPSFLTPRQAWSSSWSWSWWYQKRY
;
A
#
# COMPACT_ATOMS: atom_id res chain seq x y z
N MET A 1 -36.13 14.41 50.84
CA MET A 1 -35.39 15.17 49.79
C MET A 1 -34.21 15.87 50.46
N ARG A 2 -32.96 15.97 49.96
CA ARG A 2 -32.29 15.51 48.73
C ARG A 2 -30.92 14.90 49.13
N ARG A 3 -30.52 13.77 48.53
CA ARG A 3 -29.13 13.25 48.64
C ARG A 3 -28.19 14.13 47.81
N ARG A 4 -27.20 14.81 48.41
CA ARG A 4 -26.07 15.37 47.65
C ARG A 4 -25.07 14.25 47.37
N ARG A 5 -25.07 13.73 46.13
CA ARG A 5 -23.99 12.88 45.62
C ARG A 5 -22.72 13.74 45.57
N ALA A 6 -21.70 13.41 46.36
CA ALA A 6 -20.35 13.90 46.12
C ALA A 6 -19.87 13.31 44.79
N ALA A 7 -19.51 14.17 43.83
CA ALA A 7 -18.98 13.72 42.55
C ALA A 7 -17.55 13.17 42.77
N ALA A 8 -17.36 11.89 42.53
CA ALA A 8 -16.04 11.29 42.42
C ALA A 8 -15.37 11.82 41.14
N SER A 9 -14.67 12.95 41.26
CA SER A 9 -13.78 13.46 40.22
C SER A 9 -12.60 12.50 40.10
N HIS A 10 -12.61 11.66 39.06
CA HIS A 10 -11.43 10.89 38.67
C HIS A 10 -10.35 11.84 38.16
N ALA A 11 -9.59 12.41 39.08
CA ALA A 11 -8.33 13.05 38.78
C ALA A 11 -7.37 11.98 38.24
N VAL A 12 -7.27 11.88 36.91
CA VAL A 12 -6.18 11.16 36.25
C VAL A 12 -4.89 11.89 36.63
N ALA A 13 -4.19 11.38 37.63
CA ALA A 13 -2.92 11.93 38.07
C ALA A 13 -1.94 11.93 36.90
N SER A 14 -1.64 13.11 36.38
CA SER A 14 -0.69 13.25 35.26
C SER A 14 0.70 12.75 35.67
N PHE A 15 1.03 11.53 35.25
CA PHE A 15 2.32 10.90 35.55
C PHE A 15 3.46 11.72 34.92
N LYS A 16 4.15 12.52 35.73
CA LYS A 16 5.33 13.28 35.29
C LYS A 16 6.55 12.37 35.33
N MET A 17 7.05 12.00 34.14
CA MET A 17 8.26 11.20 34.01
C MET A 17 9.47 11.82 34.74
N PRO A 18 10.36 11.01 35.34
CA PRO A 18 11.59 11.51 35.98
C PRO A 18 12.50 12.28 35.01
N ARG A 19 13.21 13.31 35.52
CA ARG A 19 14.14 14.14 34.71
C ARG A 19 15.19 13.34 33.93
N ALA A 20 15.65 12.21 34.47
CA ALA A 20 16.59 11.31 33.80
C ALA A 20 15.96 10.59 32.60
N ALA A 21 14.70 10.14 32.71
CA ALA A 21 13.94 9.59 31.59
C ALA A 21 13.70 10.68 30.53
N GLN A 22 13.26 11.87 30.94
CA GLN A 22 13.05 13.02 30.04
C GLN A 22 14.31 13.38 29.22
N ARG A 23 15.50 13.37 29.84
CA ARG A 23 16.79 13.55 29.14
C ARG A 23 17.03 12.45 28.09
N ARG A 24 16.75 11.19 28.40
CA ARG A 24 16.93 10.07 27.45
C ARG A 24 15.91 10.10 26.30
N SER A 25 14.64 10.43 26.56
CA SER A 25 13.62 10.58 25.51
C SER A 25 13.97 11.73 24.55
N ALA A 26 14.47 12.86 25.07
CA ALA A 26 14.96 13.96 24.24
C ALA A 26 16.18 13.55 23.39
N ALA A 27 17.12 12.79 23.97
CA ALA A 27 18.27 12.25 23.26
C ALA A 27 17.86 11.25 22.16
N LEU A 28 16.88 10.37 22.41
CA LEU A 28 16.32 9.47 21.39
C LEU A 28 15.66 10.23 20.25
N ALA A 29 14.87 11.28 20.54
CA ALA A 29 14.28 12.11 19.49
C ALA A 29 15.33 12.88 18.65
N TRP A 30 16.46 13.27 19.26
CA TRP A 30 17.61 13.81 18.53
C TRP A 30 18.27 12.74 17.65
N CYS A 31 18.48 11.53 18.20
CA CYS A 31 19.07 10.41 17.47
C CYS A 31 18.20 9.99 16.28
N GLU A 32 16.87 9.99 16.44
CA GLU A 32 15.93 9.77 15.36
C GLU A 32 16.19 10.79 14.24
N ARG A 33 16.06 12.10 14.53
CA ARG A 33 16.23 13.16 13.51
C ARG A 33 17.57 13.09 12.77
N ARG A 34 18.65 12.69 13.45
CA ARG A 34 20.01 12.61 12.90
C ARG A 34 20.37 11.26 12.28
N GLY A 35 19.57 10.21 12.43
CA GLY A 35 19.96 8.85 12.04
C GLY A 35 21.10 8.27 12.90
N ALA A 36 21.23 8.72 14.15
CA ALA A 36 22.28 8.25 15.08
C ALA A 36 21.90 6.90 15.70
N TRP A 37 21.79 5.87 14.85
CA TRP A 37 21.25 4.55 15.18
C TRP A 37 22.00 3.85 16.33
N SER A 38 23.34 3.90 16.33
CA SER A 38 24.17 3.27 17.37
C SER A 38 23.93 3.87 18.76
N GLN A 39 23.82 5.20 18.83
CA GLN A 39 23.52 5.94 20.05
C GLN A 39 22.09 5.66 20.51
N ALA A 40 21.13 5.61 19.57
CA ALA A 40 19.74 5.29 19.89
C ALA A 40 19.60 3.89 20.53
N LEU A 41 20.25 2.87 19.94
CA LEU A 41 20.28 1.51 20.51
C LEU A 41 20.95 1.47 21.88
N ALA A 42 22.06 2.18 22.06
CA ALA A 42 22.77 2.25 23.35
C ALA A 42 21.95 2.96 24.44
N ILE A 43 21.12 3.93 24.09
CA ILE A 43 20.19 4.59 25.02
C ILE A 43 19.00 3.67 25.34
N LEU A 44 18.42 3.02 24.31
CA LEU A 44 17.27 2.12 24.44
C LEU A 44 17.57 0.95 25.40
N ARG A 45 18.75 0.32 25.27
CA ARG A 45 19.20 -0.79 26.13
C ARG A 45 19.50 -0.40 27.58
N ARG A 46 19.42 0.89 27.94
CA ARG A 46 19.74 1.43 29.28
C ARG A 46 18.53 2.11 29.94
N MET A 47 17.33 1.76 29.50
CA MET A 47 16.05 2.20 30.04
C MET A 47 15.02 1.07 29.97
N GLU A 48 13.97 1.20 30.77
CA GLU A 48 12.70 0.55 30.48
C GLU A 48 12.09 1.28 29.27
N ALA A 49 12.12 0.61 28.11
CA ALA A 49 11.76 1.22 26.84
C ALA A 49 10.24 1.19 26.61
N ASP A 50 9.64 2.37 26.46
CA ASP A 50 8.25 2.53 26.07
C ASP A 50 8.08 2.53 24.52
N THR A 51 6.82 2.54 24.07
CA THR A 51 6.47 2.68 22.63
C THR A 51 7.20 3.84 21.95
N SER A 52 7.39 4.97 22.63
CA SER A 52 8.03 6.16 22.07
C SER A 52 9.52 5.92 21.84
N ALA A 53 10.20 5.30 22.81
CA ALA A 53 11.61 4.98 22.77
C ALA A 53 11.94 3.98 21.64
N TYR A 54 11.17 2.89 21.52
CA TYR A 54 11.28 1.94 20.40
C TYR A 54 11.08 2.63 19.05
N ASN A 55 10.01 3.43 18.89
CA ASN A 55 9.75 4.15 17.65
C ASN A 55 10.88 5.12 17.26
N ALA A 56 11.46 5.84 18.23
CA ALA A 56 12.58 6.73 17.98
C ALA A 56 13.87 5.97 17.58
N ALA A 57 14.15 4.83 18.22
CA ALA A 57 15.29 3.98 17.87
C ALA A 57 15.13 3.30 16.50
N MET A 58 13.95 2.77 16.18
CA MET A 58 13.60 2.26 14.85
C MET A 58 13.71 3.36 13.79
N GLY A 59 13.21 4.57 14.08
CA GLY A 59 13.30 5.73 13.19
C GLY A 59 14.74 6.19 12.94
N ALA A 60 15.61 6.15 13.97
CA ALA A 60 17.04 6.40 13.82
C ALA A 60 17.70 5.34 12.92
N CYS A 61 17.41 4.06 13.14
CA CYS A 61 17.90 2.95 12.30
C CYS A 61 17.45 3.12 10.84
N ARG A 62 16.16 3.38 10.59
CA ARG A 62 15.60 3.60 9.26
C ARG A 62 16.25 4.79 8.53
N ARG A 63 16.49 5.91 9.23
CA ARG A 63 17.18 7.08 8.64
C ARG A 63 18.67 6.83 8.36
N ALA A 64 19.29 5.89 9.07
CA ALA A 64 20.64 5.41 8.83
C ALA A 64 20.74 4.28 7.78
N ASN A 65 19.64 3.95 7.09
CA ASN A 65 19.52 2.79 6.21
C ASN A 65 19.86 1.43 6.89
N ARG A 66 19.66 1.35 8.21
CA ARG A 66 19.88 0.17 9.06
C ARG A 66 18.58 -0.62 9.23
N TRP A 67 18.02 -1.06 8.11
CA TRP A 67 16.72 -1.75 8.08
C TRP A 67 16.70 -3.04 8.92
N LYS A 68 17.79 -3.83 8.92
CA LYS A 68 17.92 -5.04 9.76
C LYS A 68 17.74 -4.73 11.24
N GLN A 69 18.41 -3.69 11.74
CA GLN A 69 18.30 -3.22 13.11
C GLN A 69 16.89 -2.69 13.42
N ALA A 70 16.26 -1.98 12.48
CA ALA A 70 14.90 -1.48 12.66
C ALA A 70 13.85 -2.62 12.76
N LEU A 71 14.06 -3.74 12.05
CA LEU A 71 13.19 -4.92 12.13
C LEU A 71 13.50 -5.77 13.37
N SER A 72 14.77 -5.96 13.74
CA SER A 72 15.16 -6.59 15.03
C SER A 72 14.48 -5.90 16.21
N LEU A 73 14.47 -4.55 16.22
CA LEU A 73 13.77 -3.78 17.23
C LEU A 73 12.24 -3.97 17.24
N LEU A 74 11.60 -4.28 16.10
CA LEU A 74 10.18 -4.64 16.09
C LEU A 74 9.97 -6.03 16.69
N ASP A 75 10.86 -6.97 16.37
CA ASP A 75 10.76 -8.37 16.80
C ASP A 75 11.10 -8.52 18.31
N GLU A 76 11.96 -7.63 18.84
CA GLU A 76 12.28 -7.48 20.28
C GLU A 76 11.18 -6.75 21.07
N MET A 77 10.30 -5.99 20.41
CA MET A 77 9.33 -5.11 21.05
C MET A 77 8.09 -5.89 21.54
N PRO A 78 7.70 -5.78 22.82
CA PRO A 78 6.47 -6.39 23.32
C PRO A 78 5.24 -5.97 22.50
N GLU A 79 4.42 -6.94 22.07
CA GLU A 79 3.25 -6.69 21.21
C GLU A 79 2.27 -5.66 21.82
N SER A 80 2.17 -5.60 23.16
CA SER A 80 1.37 -4.60 23.88
C SER A 80 1.83 -3.15 23.70
N LEU A 81 3.09 -2.93 23.28
CA LEU A 81 3.63 -1.61 22.96
C LEU A 81 3.51 -1.27 21.47
N VAL A 82 3.22 -2.25 20.60
CA VAL A 82 3.22 -2.07 19.14
C VAL A 82 2.02 -1.23 18.72
N THR A 83 2.28 -0.23 17.89
CA THR A 83 1.27 0.72 17.40
C THR A 83 1.33 0.88 15.88
N GLN A 84 0.29 1.48 15.29
CA GLN A 84 0.25 1.82 13.86
C GLN A 84 1.48 2.64 13.40
N LYS A 85 2.02 3.53 14.24
CA LYS A 85 3.28 4.26 13.97
C LYS A 85 4.49 3.32 13.89
N THR A 86 4.53 2.32 14.77
CA THR A 86 5.57 1.29 14.85
C THR A 86 5.57 0.44 13.58
N LEU A 87 4.39 -0.08 13.21
CA LEU A 87 4.18 -0.89 12.00
C LEU A 87 4.52 -0.10 10.71
N ARG A 88 4.07 1.15 10.60
CA ARG A 88 4.45 2.04 9.48
C ARG A 88 5.97 2.28 9.40
N THR A 89 6.64 2.42 10.55
CA THR A 89 8.10 2.62 10.58
C THR A 89 8.85 1.36 10.14
N ALA A 90 8.36 0.18 10.53
CA ALA A 90 8.89 -1.10 10.08
C ALA A 90 8.61 -1.38 8.59
N ILE A 91 7.42 -1.07 8.09
CA ILE A 91 7.08 -1.18 6.65
C ILE A 91 8.00 -0.30 5.79
N ALA A 92 8.25 0.94 6.22
CA ALA A 92 9.20 1.82 5.54
C ALA A 92 10.67 1.34 5.66
N ALA A 93 11.02 0.56 6.68
CA ALA A 93 12.31 -0.14 6.74
C ALA A 93 12.34 -1.37 5.82
N CYS A 94 11.22 -2.09 5.66
CA CYS A 94 11.10 -3.18 4.69
C CYS A 94 11.28 -2.66 3.25
N GLU A 95 10.73 -1.50 2.92
CA GLU A 95 10.93 -0.83 1.62
C GLU A 95 12.42 -0.57 1.36
N GLN A 96 13.12 0.09 2.29
CA GLN A 96 14.57 0.34 2.20
C GLN A 96 15.42 -0.93 2.08
N GLY A 97 15.00 -2.01 2.75
CA GLY A 97 15.70 -3.29 2.75
C GLY A 97 15.29 -4.27 1.66
N GLY A 98 14.36 -3.91 0.76
CA GLY A 98 13.76 -4.84 -0.22
C GLY A 98 13.00 -6.02 0.41
N GLN A 99 12.62 -5.94 1.69
CA GLN A 99 12.00 -7.02 2.46
C GLN A 99 10.48 -7.11 2.21
N TRP A 100 10.10 -7.23 0.94
CA TRP A 100 8.71 -7.19 0.49
C TRP A 100 7.81 -8.23 1.18
N ARG A 101 8.31 -9.43 1.48
CA ARG A 101 7.55 -10.48 2.22
C ARG A 101 7.15 -10.02 3.63
N ARG A 102 8.11 -9.49 4.40
CA ARG A 102 7.85 -8.92 5.74
C ARG A 102 6.97 -7.67 5.63
N GLY A 103 7.16 -6.86 4.59
CA GLY A 103 6.27 -5.74 4.25
C GLY A 103 4.81 -6.17 4.09
N LEU A 104 4.53 -7.19 3.28
CA LEU A 104 3.18 -7.75 3.07
C LEU A 104 2.54 -8.32 4.33
N GLU A 105 3.34 -8.92 5.21
CA GLU A 105 2.87 -9.42 6.50
C GLU A 105 2.43 -8.26 7.41
N LEU A 106 3.29 -7.26 7.60
CA LEU A 106 3.01 -6.09 8.43
C LEU A 106 1.87 -5.23 7.87
N LEU A 107 1.73 -5.16 6.55
CA LEU A 107 0.65 -4.43 5.86
C LEU A 107 -0.74 -4.90 6.27
N ARG A 108 -0.93 -6.20 6.59
CA ARG A 108 -2.21 -6.72 7.11
C ARG A 108 -2.62 -6.09 8.44
N ARG A 109 -1.64 -5.75 9.28
CA ARG A 109 -1.84 -5.16 10.61
C ARG A 109 -1.97 -3.63 10.55
N ALA A 110 -1.58 -3.01 9.43
CA ALA A 110 -1.59 -1.57 9.22
C ALA A 110 -1.98 -1.17 7.78
N PRO A 111 -3.20 -1.46 7.32
CA PRO A 111 -3.65 -1.11 5.97
C PRO A 111 -3.89 0.41 5.86
N CYS A 112 -3.08 1.10 5.06
CA CYS A 112 -3.30 2.48 4.64
C CYS A 112 -2.55 2.77 3.33
N VAL A 113 -2.97 3.80 2.58
CA VAL A 113 -2.37 4.19 1.28
C VAL A 113 -0.84 4.29 1.35
N ALA A 114 -0.30 4.95 2.38
CA ALA A 114 1.14 5.11 2.55
C ALA A 114 1.87 3.76 2.71
N ASN A 115 1.29 2.82 3.45
CA ASN A 115 1.89 1.51 3.67
C ASN A 115 1.76 0.60 2.43
N TYR A 116 0.64 0.68 1.71
CA TYR A 116 0.49 -0.01 0.41
C TYR A 116 1.52 0.53 -0.60
N ASN A 117 1.71 1.85 -0.69
CA ASN A 117 2.72 2.46 -1.55
C ASN A 117 4.13 1.93 -1.26
N SER A 118 4.54 1.88 0.01
CA SER A 118 5.84 1.34 0.44
C SER A 118 6.04 -0.13 0.09
N VAL A 119 5.01 -0.97 0.29
CA VAL A 119 5.11 -2.42 0.01
C VAL A 119 5.07 -2.71 -1.49
N VAL A 120 4.26 -1.98 -2.27
CA VAL A 120 4.26 -2.09 -3.74
C VAL A 120 5.61 -1.68 -4.32
N ALA A 121 6.24 -0.60 -3.82
CA ALA A 121 7.59 -0.22 -4.19
C ALA A 121 8.62 -1.32 -3.86
N ALA A 122 8.52 -1.94 -2.67
CA ALA A 122 9.38 -3.05 -2.28
C ALA A 122 9.22 -4.29 -3.18
N CYS A 123 7.97 -4.65 -3.52
CA CYS A 123 7.67 -5.76 -4.43
C CYS A 123 8.22 -5.50 -5.84
N GLU A 124 7.99 -4.30 -6.41
CA GLU A 124 8.52 -3.95 -7.73
C GLU A 124 10.05 -3.96 -7.77
N ALA A 125 10.72 -3.41 -6.75
CA ALA A 125 12.19 -3.42 -6.67
C ALA A 125 12.78 -4.84 -6.59
N ALA A 126 12.00 -5.80 -6.09
CA ALA A 126 12.35 -7.22 -6.07
C ALA A 126 11.92 -8.01 -7.33
N GLY A 127 11.24 -7.37 -8.29
CA GLY A 127 10.67 -8.04 -9.48
C GLY A 127 9.43 -8.89 -9.20
N GLU A 128 8.82 -8.77 -8.02
CA GLU A 128 7.73 -9.63 -7.53
C GLU A 128 6.37 -9.03 -7.89
N GLU A 129 6.12 -8.94 -9.19
CA GLU A 129 4.98 -8.20 -9.78
C GLU A 129 3.62 -8.75 -9.32
N ALA A 130 3.48 -10.08 -9.28
CA ALA A 130 2.26 -10.75 -8.81
C ALA A 130 1.98 -10.46 -7.33
N ALA A 131 3.02 -10.28 -6.51
CA ALA A 131 2.87 -9.93 -5.10
C ALA A 131 2.48 -8.45 -4.92
N ALA A 132 2.99 -7.55 -5.76
CA ALA A 132 2.55 -6.15 -5.83
C ALA A 132 1.06 -6.04 -6.22
N GLU A 133 0.66 -6.74 -7.30
CA GLU A 133 -0.72 -6.79 -7.77
C GLU A 133 -1.67 -7.34 -6.70
N ALA A 134 -1.36 -8.50 -6.12
CA ALA A 134 -2.20 -9.12 -5.09
C ALA A 134 -2.29 -8.29 -3.80
N ALA A 135 -1.27 -7.46 -3.50
CA ALA A 135 -1.36 -6.49 -2.42
C ALA A 135 -2.34 -5.38 -2.77
N LEU A 136 -2.13 -4.72 -3.91
CA LEU A 136 -2.89 -3.55 -4.29
C LEU A 136 -4.37 -3.87 -4.60
N GLU A 137 -4.66 -5.07 -5.10
CA GLU A 137 -6.02 -5.63 -5.25
C GLU A 137 -6.78 -5.71 -3.91
N ARG A 138 -6.09 -6.00 -2.79
CA ARG A 138 -6.68 -5.95 -1.43
C ARG A 138 -6.77 -4.52 -0.87
N GLY A 139 -5.92 -3.61 -1.33
CA GLY A 139 -5.85 -2.22 -0.89
C GLY A 139 -6.73 -1.26 -1.68
N LEU A 140 -7.32 -1.70 -2.79
CA LEU A 140 -7.89 -0.82 -3.82
C LEU A 140 -8.99 0.12 -3.29
N GLY A 141 -9.83 -0.34 -2.36
CA GLY A 141 -10.86 0.49 -1.72
C GLY A 141 -10.34 1.64 -0.84
N LEU A 142 -9.01 1.79 -0.71
CA LEU A 142 -8.35 2.94 -0.08
C LEU A 142 -7.86 3.98 -1.09
N TYR A 143 -7.98 3.71 -2.40
CA TYR A 143 -7.52 4.58 -3.47
C TYR A 143 -8.69 5.10 -4.31
N GLU A 144 -8.78 6.41 -4.45
CA GLU A 144 -9.69 7.08 -5.38
C GLU A 144 -8.95 7.20 -6.73
N VAL A 145 -9.19 6.23 -7.63
CA VAL A 145 -8.42 6.07 -8.90
C VAL A 145 -9.24 6.33 -10.17
N TRP A 146 -10.54 6.58 -10.06
CA TRP A 146 -11.43 6.79 -11.20
C TRP A 146 -12.06 8.18 -11.12
N THR A 147 -12.07 8.91 -12.23
CA THR A 147 -12.85 10.14 -12.34
C THR A 147 -14.33 9.84 -12.57
N GLU A 148 -15.20 10.84 -12.40
CA GLU A 148 -16.63 10.75 -12.75
C GLU A 148 -16.88 10.40 -14.23
N GLN A 149 -15.88 10.58 -15.10
CA GLN A 149 -15.93 10.29 -16.53
C GLN A 149 -15.33 8.91 -16.88
N GLY A 150 -15.05 8.05 -15.90
CA GLY A 150 -14.48 6.71 -16.12
C GLY A 150 -12.99 6.71 -16.51
N GLU A 151 -12.26 7.80 -16.24
CA GLU A 151 -10.82 7.89 -16.54
C GLU A 151 -9.98 7.39 -15.36
N LEU A 152 -8.98 6.55 -15.62
CA LEU A 152 -8.05 6.03 -14.61
C LEU A 152 -7.04 7.12 -14.24
N ASP A 153 -7.21 7.75 -13.08
CA ASP A 153 -6.32 8.80 -12.60
C ASP A 153 -5.19 8.26 -11.71
N LEU A 154 -3.96 8.55 -12.12
CA LEU A 154 -2.73 8.14 -11.47
C LEU A 154 -1.86 9.33 -11.03
N HIS A 155 -2.29 10.58 -11.25
CA HIS A 155 -1.37 11.73 -11.29
C HIS A 155 -0.62 12.04 -9.97
N ASP A 156 -1.20 11.68 -8.82
CA ASP A 156 -0.63 11.86 -7.47
C ASP A 156 -0.02 10.57 -6.89
N MET A 157 0.13 9.52 -7.70
CA MET A 157 0.64 8.22 -7.27
C MET A 157 2.16 8.09 -7.45
N SER A 158 2.76 7.18 -6.69
CA SER A 158 4.12 6.73 -6.98
C SER A 158 4.16 5.90 -8.26
N VAL A 159 5.28 5.95 -8.99
CA VAL A 159 5.47 5.18 -10.24
C VAL A 159 5.20 3.67 -10.07
N PRO A 160 5.62 3.00 -8.96
CA PRO A 160 5.29 1.60 -8.73
C PRO A 160 3.80 1.30 -8.59
N VAL A 161 3.08 2.16 -7.86
CA VAL A 161 1.63 2.02 -7.66
C VAL A 161 0.90 2.26 -8.97
N ALA A 162 1.26 3.30 -9.72
CA ALA A 162 0.69 3.59 -11.03
C ALA A 162 0.89 2.43 -12.02
N ARG A 163 2.09 1.84 -12.09
CA ARG A 163 2.36 0.67 -12.95
C ARG A 163 1.56 -0.56 -12.51
N THR A 164 1.51 -0.83 -11.21
CA THR A 164 0.76 -1.96 -10.65
C THR A 164 -0.75 -1.81 -10.87
N LEU A 165 -1.32 -0.60 -10.76
CA LEU A 165 -2.73 -0.36 -11.09
C LEU A 165 -3.04 -0.57 -12.56
N VAL A 166 -2.20 -0.05 -13.49
CA VAL A 166 -2.43 -0.28 -14.92
C VAL A 166 -2.36 -1.77 -15.26
N ARG A 167 -1.45 -2.53 -14.63
CA ARG A 167 -1.45 -4.00 -14.73
C ARG A 167 -2.74 -4.62 -14.22
N LEU A 168 -3.20 -4.24 -13.03
CA LEU A 168 -4.46 -4.75 -12.45
C LEU A 168 -5.67 -4.43 -13.34
N VAL A 169 -5.81 -3.19 -13.82
CA VAL A 169 -6.92 -2.76 -14.68
C VAL A 169 -6.89 -3.53 -16.01
N VAL A 170 -5.74 -3.60 -16.70
CA VAL A 170 -5.62 -4.35 -17.95
C VAL A 170 -5.86 -5.85 -17.71
N ARG A 171 -5.39 -6.41 -16.60
CA ARG A 171 -5.65 -7.81 -16.20
C ARG A 171 -7.11 -8.06 -15.87
N ASP A 172 -7.83 -7.12 -15.27
CA ASP A 172 -9.25 -7.31 -14.96
C ASP A 172 -10.12 -7.27 -16.21
N THR A 173 -9.74 -6.49 -17.25
CA THR A 173 -10.40 -6.59 -18.57
C THR A 173 -10.35 -8.01 -19.16
N VAL A 174 -9.34 -8.83 -18.76
CA VAL A 174 -9.24 -10.26 -19.11
C VAL A 174 -10.24 -11.12 -18.34
N ARG A 175 -10.46 -10.81 -17.05
CA ARG A 175 -11.37 -11.57 -16.16
C ARG A 175 -12.84 -11.28 -16.48
N TRP A 176 -13.18 -10.02 -16.77
CA TRP A 176 -14.56 -9.57 -16.97
C TRP A 176 -14.75 -8.81 -18.31
N PRO A 177 -14.65 -9.49 -19.47
CA PRO A 177 -14.68 -8.86 -20.80
C PRO A 177 -16.05 -8.29 -21.24
N LYS A 178 -17.02 -8.16 -20.33
CA LYS A 178 -18.29 -7.43 -20.52
C LYS A 178 -18.71 -6.75 -19.21
N GLY A 179 -18.89 -5.43 -19.25
CA GLY A 179 -19.71 -4.68 -18.29
C GLY A 179 -19.21 -4.57 -16.84
N ARG A 180 -17.96 -4.96 -16.52
CA ARG A 180 -17.34 -4.75 -15.20
C ARG A 180 -15.82 -4.56 -15.30
N TYR A 181 -15.37 -3.40 -15.76
CA TYR A 181 -13.95 -3.03 -15.73
C TYR A 181 -13.60 -2.38 -14.39
N PHE A 182 -13.25 -3.19 -13.38
CA PHE A 182 -12.57 -2.77 -12.13
C PHE A 182 -12.90 -1.39 -11.47
N HIS A 183 -14.13 -0.86 -11.37
CA HIS A 183 -15.47 -1.35 -11.75
C HIS A 183 -16.38 -0.17 -12.15
N ASP A 184 -16.16 0.44 -13.32
CA ASP A 184 -16.97 1.58 -13.82
C ASP A 184 -18.43 1.17 -14.13
N PRO A 185 -19.46 1.93 -13.69
CA PRO A 185 -20.84 1.78 -14.15
C PRO A 185 -21.09 2.07 -15.66
N TYR A 186 -20.23 2.80 -16.39
CA TYR A 186 -20.50 3.24 -17.78
C TYR A 186 -19.29 3.25 -18.76
N LEU A 187 -18.27 2.40 -18.59
CA LEU A 187 -17.10 2.38 -19.51
C LEU A 187 -17.51 1.93 -20.92
N MET A 188 -17.76 2.91 -21.80
CA MET A 188 -18.22 2.74 -23.18
C MET A 188 -17.21 3.31 -24.18
N GLY A 189 -16.01 2.71 -24.23
CA GLY A 189 -14.98 3.03 -25.23
C GLY A 189 -13.56 2.88 -24.70
N ASP A 190 -12.65 3.69 -25.25
CA ASP A 190 -11.22 3.71 -24.93
C ASP A 190 -10.95 3.88 -23.42
N LEU A 191 -9.98 3.13 -22.88
CA LEU A 191 -9.47 3.36 -21.52
C LEU A 191 -8.55 4.59 -21.52
N VAL A 192 -8.99 5.66 -20.85
CA VAL A 192 -8.18 6.87 -20.64
C VAL A 192 -7.42 6.77 -19.32
N ILE A 193 -6.10 6.98 -19.37
CA ILE A 193 -5.20 6.97 -18.22
C ILE A 193 -4.59 8.37 -18.04
N ILE A 194 -4.86 9.01 -16.91
CA ILE A 194 -4.28 10.30 -16.53
C ILE A 194 -2.96 10.04 -15.79
N THR A 195 -1.86 10.46 -16.41
CA THR A 195 -0.49 10.29 -15.91
C THR A 195 0.11 11.57 -15.33
N GLY A 196 -0.69 12.65 -15.27
CA GLY A 196 -0.26 13.99 -14.86
C GLY A 196 0.64 14.70 -15.87
N ARG A 197 0.83 16.01 -15.67
CA ARG A 197 1.74 16.85 -16.47
C ARG A 197 3.15 16.98 -15.90
N GLY A 198 3.43 16.39 -14.73
CA GLY A 198 4.72 16.49 -14.05
C GLY A 198 4.92 17.75 -13.21
N HIS A 199 3.91 18.59 -13.00
CA HIS A 199 4.07 19.85 -12.26
C HIS A 199 4.52 19.69 -10.78
N ARG A 200 4.37 18.51 -10.19
CA ARG A 200 4.69 18.20 -8.78
C ARG A 200 5.99 17.39 -8.60
N SER A 201 6.75 17.11 -9.65
CA SER A 201 8.00 16.35 -9.58
C SER A 201 9.24 17.25 -9.62
N GLU A 202 10.36 16.71 -9.17
CA GLU A 202 11.67 17.34 -9.32
C GLU A 202 11.97 17.62 -10.81
N ALA A 203 12.46 18.83 -11.09
CA ALA A 203 12.62 19.38 -12.44
C ALA A 203 11.32 19.47 -13.31
N LYS A 204 10.11 19.37 -12.72
CA LYS A 204 8.80 19.43 -13.39
C LYS A 204 8.61 18.38 -14.50
N ARG A 205 9.29 17.23 -14.43
CA ARG A 205 9.28 16.16 -15.46
C ARG A 205 8.24 15.07 -15.14
N PRO A 206 7.34 14.68 -16.06
CA PRO A 206 6.37 13.61 -15.79
C PRO A 206 7.05 12.26 -15.62
N LEU A 207 7.06 11.70 -14.40
CA LEU A 207 7.70 10.41 -14.08
C LEU A 207 6.80 9.20 -14.38
N ILE A 208 5.49 9.35 -14.17
CA ILE A 208 4.50 8.28 -14.40
C ILE A 208 4.38 7.96 -15.90
N LYS A 209 4.22 8.98 -16.75
CA LYS A 209 3.97 8.79 -18.19
C LYS A 209 5.01 7.89 -18.89
N PRO A 210 6.35 8.10 -18.77
CA PRO A 210 7.34 7.21 -19.40
C PRO A 210 7.36 5.79 -18.81
N ALA A 211 6.87 5.58 -17.60
CA ALA A 211 6.72 4.25 -17.02
C ALA A 211 5.46 3.54 -17.57
N ILE A 212 4.33 4.25 -17.69
CA ILE A 212 3.09 3.70 -18.25
C ILE A 212 3.24 3.41 -19.75
N LEU A 213 3.86 4.30 -20.54
CA LEU A 213 4.09 4.04 -21.97
C LEU A 213 4.98 2.80 -22.21
N ARG A 214 6.02 2.60 -21.38
CA ARG A 214 6.85 1.37 -21.42
C ARG A 214 6.08 0.13 -21.00
N LEU A 215 5.23 0.22 -19.97
CA LEU A 215 4.36 -0.89 -19.57
C LEU A 215 3.41 -1.26 -20.72
N LEU A 216 2.67 -0.32 -21.29
CA LEU A 216 1.71 -0.59 -22.36
C LEU A 216 2.40 -1.14 -23.60
N ALA A 217 3.58 -0.62 -23.96
CA ALA A 217 4.41 -1.16 -25.05
C ALA A 217 4.87 -2.61 -24.82
N SER A 218 5.02 -3.05 -23.56
CA SER A 218 5.40 -4.44 -23.23
C SER A 218 4.24 -5.44 -23.34
N ILE A 219 3.00 -4.96 -23.53
CA ILE A 219 1.80 -5.81 -23.63
C ILE A 219 1.52 -6.11 -25.12
N PRO A 220 1.65 -7.37 -25.58
CA PRO A 220 1.56 -7.68 -27.01
C PRO A 220 0.21 -7.32 -27.64
N HIS A 221 0.28 -6.67 -28.80
CA HIS A 221 -0.86 -6.23 -29.62
C HIS A 221 -1.80 -5.20 -28.97
N LEU A 222 -1.42 -4.62 -27.82
CA LEU A 222 -2.16 -3.52 -27.21
C LEU A 222 -1.90 -2.23 -28.00
N ARG A 223 -2.97 -1.53 -28.41
CA ARG A 223 -2.88 -0.26 -29.15
C ARG A 223 -3.14 0.89 -28.19
N PHE A 224 -2.28 1.90 -28.20
CA PHE A 224 -2.43 3.09 -27.36
C PHE A 224 -1.79 4.31 -28.01
N ARG A 225 -2.23 5.50 -27.60
CA ARG A 225 -1.74 6.81 -28.08
C ARG A 225 -1.69 7.82 -26.94
N VAL A 226 -0.81 8.80 -27.01
CA VAL A 226 -0.87 9.99 -26.16
C VAL A 226 -1.93 10.94 -26.74
N HIS A 227 -2.80 11.52 -25.91
CA HIS A 227 -3.85 12.40 -26.40
C HIS A 227 -3.26 13.71 -26.98
N PRO A 228 -3.54 14.08 -28.24
CA PRO A 228 -2.79 15.11 -28.97
C PRO A 228 -2.90 16.51 -28.33
N ARG A 229 -4.07 16.84 -27.77
CA ARG A 229 -4.31 18.12 -27.08
C ARG A 229 -4.07 18.08 -25.56
N ASN A 230 -3.71 16.91 -25.00
CA ASN A 230 -3.47 16.77 -23.57
C ASN A 230 -2.39 15.70 -23.31
N PRO A 231 -1.10 16.07 -23.32
CA PRO A 231 0.00 15.12 -23.19
C PRO A 231 0.14 14.50 -21.78
N GLY A 232 -0.77 14.80 -20.84
CA GLY A 232 -0.91 14.07 -19.57
C GLY A 232 -1.84 12.86 -19.66
N ARG A 233 -2.62 12.70 -20.74
CA ARG A 233 -3.53 11.57 -20.97
C ARG A 233 -2.95 10.57 -21.97
N VAL A 234 -3.03 9.30 -21.63
CA VAL A 234 -2.76 8.15 -22.51
C VAL A 234 -4.08 7.44 -22.76
N VAL A 235 -4.36 7.13 -24.02
CA VAL A 235 -5.63 6.52 -24.46
C VAL A 235 -5.30 5.13 -24.99
N VAL A 236 -5.91 4.10 -24.42
CA VAL A 236 -5.73 2.69 -24.82
C VAL A 236 -7.00 2.23 -25.53
N ASP A 237 -6.82 1.72 -26.74
CA ASP A 237 -7.88 1.37 -27.69
C ASP A 237 -8.67 0.15 -27.22
N ASP A 238 -9.99 0.31 -27.12
CA ASP A 238 -10.91 -0.67 -26.52
C ASP A 238 -10.91 -2.02 -27.24
N ALA A 239 -10.88 -2.01 -28.56
CA ALA A 239 -10.81 -3.19 -29.41
C ALA A 239 -9.53 -3.99 -29.16
N SER A 240 -8.39 -3.32 -28.93
CA SER A 240 -7.12 -3.97 -28.60
C SER A 240 -7.11 -4.54 -27.18
N LEU A 241 -7.74 -3.86 -26.20
CA LEU A 241 -7.95 -4.38 -24.85
C LEU A 241 -8.82 -5.63 -24.88
N LEU A 242 -9.95 -5.60 -25.59
CA LEU A 242 -10.84 -6.75 -25.77
C LEU A 242 -10.15 -7.90 -26.53
N ALA A 243 -9.34 -7.61 -27.54
CA ALA A 243 -8.58 -8.62 -28.27
C ALA A 243 -7.45 -9.24 -27.41
N TYR A 244 -6.79 -8.45 -26.57
CA TYR A 244 -5.85 -8.93 -25.56
C TYR A 244 -6.58 -9.85 -24.57
N ALA A 245 -7.68 -9.37 -23.97
CA ALA A 245 -8.52 -10.11 -23.04
C ALA A 245 -8.99 -11.46 -23.60
N ARG A 246 -9.44 -11.54 -24.85
CA ARG A 246 -9.83 -12.82 -25.48
C ARG A 246 -8.66 -13.80 -25.62
N ARG A 247 -7.45 -13.31 -25.93
CA ARG A 247 -6.24 -14.14 -26.08
C ARG A 247 -5.68 -14.63 -24.74
N THR A 248 -5.73 -13.81 -23.70
CA THR A 248 -5.23 -14.17 -22.36
C THR A 248 -6.25 -14.93 -21.53
N SER A 249 -7.55 -14.65 -21.62
CA SER A 249 -8.60 -15.35 -20.84
C SER A 249 -8.68 -16.84 -21.14
N TRP A 250 -8.50 -17.23 -22.41
CA TRP A 250 -8.39 -18.65 -22.79
C TRP A 250 -7.23 -19.35 -22.08
N LYS A 251 -6.07 -18.69 -21.95
CA LYS A 251 -4.90 -19.23 -21.24
C LYS A 251 -5.03 -19.13 -19.72
N ALA A 252 -5.64 -18.07 -19.20
CA ALA A 252 -5.81 -17.81 -17.77
C ALA A 252 -6.80 -18.79 -17.11
N ARG A 253 -7.91 -19.14 -17.80
CA ARG A 253 -8.88 -20.15 -17.32
C ARG A 253 -8.25 -21.49 -16.94
N PHE A 254 -7.15 -21.89 -17.60
CA PHE A 254 -6.41 -23.11 -17.27
C PHE A 254 -5.20 -22.85 -16.35
N ARG A 255 -4.67 -21.62 -16.32
CA ARG A 255 -3.47 -21.28 -15.54
C ARG A 255 -3.77 -20.90 -14.10
N ASP A 256 -4.92 -20.28 -13.81
CA ASP A 256 -5.25 -19.76 -12.47
C ASP A 256 -5.49 -20.84 -11.39
N LEU A 257 -5.51 -22.12 -11.77
CA LEU A 257 -5.47 -23.26 -10.83
C LEU A 257 -4.12 -23.40 -10.08
N VAL A 258 -3.06 -22.72 -10.52
CA VAL A 258 -1.68 -22.95 -10.02
C VAL A 258 -1.07 -21.78 -9.20
N PRO A 259 -1.23 -20.48 -9.54
CA PRO A 259 -0.59 -19.38 -8.82
C PRO A 259 -1.12 -19.15 -7.40
N LEU A 260 -2.42 -19.32 -7.16
CA LEU A 260 -3.03 -19.05 -5.85
C LEU A 260 -2.50 -19.98 -4.76
N ALA A 261 -2.09 -21.21 -5.09
CA ALA A 261 -1.46 -22.13 -4.15
C ALA A 261 -0.10 -21.60 -3.63
N ARG A 262 0.72 -20.98 -4.49
CA ARG A 262 2.02 -20.39 -4.09
C ARG A 262 1.88 -19.18 -3.17
N TYR A 263 0.74 -18.50 -3.22
CA TYR A 263 0.42 -17.36 -2.35
C TYR A 263 -0.71 -17.69 -1.37
N ALA A 264 -0.92 -18.96 -1.01
CA ALA A 264 -1.97 -19.36 -0.08
C ALA A 264 -1.80 -18.71 1.31
N PHE A 265 -0.56 -18.46 1.74
CA PHE A 265 -0.24 -17.67 2.94
C PHE A 265 -0.67 -16.20 2.87
N LEU A 266 -1.09 -15.72 1.69
CA LEU A 266 -1.67 -14.38 1.52
C LEU A 266 -3.21 -14.36 1.60
N LEU A 267 -3.88 -15.52 1.62
CA LEU A 267 -5.33 -15.63 1.75
C LEU A 267 -5.77 -15.47 3.21
N PRO A 268 -6.98 -14.96 3.49
CA PRO A 268 -7.54 -14.98 4.85
C PRO A 268 -7.81 -16.41 5.34
N SER A 269 -7.55 -16.70 6.61
CA SER A 269 -7.66 -18.03 7.23
C SER A 269 -9.07 -18.65 7.27
N PHE A 270 -10.08 -17.97 6.70
CA PHE A 270 -11.51 -18.32 6.77
C PHE A 270 -12.10 -18.80 5.45
N LEU A 271 -11.28 -18.98 4.39
CA LEU A 271 -11.74 -19.47 3.09
C LEU A 271 -11.06 -20.81 2.76
N THR A 272 -11.76 -21.91 3.08
CA THR A 272 -11.44 -23.19 2.43
C THR A 272 -11.75 -23.10 0.93
N PRO A 273 -11.04 -23.84 0.05
CA PRO A 273 -11.24 -23.74 -1.41
C PRO A 273 -12.69 -23.98 -1.86
N ARG A 274 -13.48 -24.76 -1.12
CA ARG A 274 -14.92 -24.98 -1.39
C ARG A 274 -15.81 -23.78 -1.07
N GLN A 275 -15.47 -22.95 -0.08
CA GLN A 275 -16.28 -21.80 0.33
C GLN A 275 -16.05 -20.57 -0.57
N ALA A 276 -14.91 -20.50 -1.27
CA ALA A 276 -14.64 -19.44 -2.25
C ALA A 276 -15.53 -19.55 -3.51
N TRP A 277 -16.15 -20.71 -3.76
CA TRP A 277 -16.96 -20.98 -4.97
C TRP A 277 -18.46 -20.74 -4.80
N SER A 278 -19.00 -20.76 -3.57
CA SER A 278 -20.42 -20.54 -3.29
C SER A 278 -20.74 -19.12 -2.80
N SER A 279 -19.74 -18.26 -2.66
CA SER A 279 -19.86 -16.99 -1.93
C SER A 279 -19.89 -15.79 -2.89
N SER A 280 -21.03 -15.64 -3.57
CA SER A 280 -21.44 -14.38 -4.22
C SER A 280 -21.80 -13.31 -3.17
N TRP A 281 -20.83 -12.95 -2.33
CA TRP A 281 -21.04 -11.96 -1.26
C TRP A 281 -21.18 -10.58 -1.88
N SER A 282 -22.37 -10.01 -1.70
CA SER A 282 -22.77 -8.77 -2.33
C SER A 282 -22.05 -7.58 -1.67
N TRP A 283 -21.23 -6.91 -2.47
CA TRP A 283 -20.60 -5.63 -2.12
C TRP A 283 -21.59 -4.50 -1.79
N SER A 284 -22.89 -4.73 -1.98
CA SER A 284 -23.98 -3.89 -1.46
C SER A 284 -23.82 -3.56 0.03
N TRP A 285 -23.30 -4.49 0.84
CA TRP A 285 -23.12 -4.29 2.29
C TRP A 285 -22.11 -3.19 2.63
N TRP A 286 -21.08 -2.98 1.79
CA TRP A 286 -20.08 -1.93 1.98
C TRP A 286 -20.53 -0.57 1.43
N TYR A 287 -21.38 -0.55 0.40
CA TYR A 287 -21.85 0.68 -0.23
C TYR A 287 -23.04 1.34 0.51
N GLN A 288 -23.89 0.55 1.18
CA GLN A 288 -25.12 1.03 1.85
C GLN A 288 -24.91 1.75 3.20
N LYS A 289 -23.69 2.20 3.53
CA LYS A 289 -23.40 2.89 4.81
C LYS A 289 -22.71 4.25 4.67
N ARG A 290 -22.82 4.90 3.50
CA ARG A 290 -22.24 6.24 3.29
C ARG A 290 -23.18 7.31 2.72
N TYR A 291 -24.46 7.00 2.61
CA TYR A 291 -25.59 7.94 2.47
C TYR A 291 -26.73 7.43 3.34
#